data_AF-A0A8T4KJU9-F1
#
_entry.id   AF-A0A8T4KJU9-F1
#
_cell.length_a   1.000
_cell.length_b   1.000
_cell.length_c   1.000
_cell.angle_alpha   90.00
_cell.angle_beta   90.00
_cell.angle_gamma   90.00
#
_symmetry.space_group_name_H-M   'P 1'
#
loop_
_entity.id
_entity.type
_entity.pdbx_description
1 polymer ?
#
loop_
_entity_poly.entity_id
_entity_poly.type
_entity_poly.pdbx_seq_one_letter_code
_entity_poly.pdbx_strand_id
1 'polypeptide(L)'
;MDKAEIVRHYFGRGQLLTPAALDEMAAAGRMPETDSALLVIDRSDLERDNIRILKCLQDRPKEVDTDMFLKFYTSKYNKMRDIFTSRFSKNFISLNKVDASRSEIAVFGIVKDVKDKTVELEDMTSSVSVVFETPLEKVERDDAVAVEGISGGKVIYGKKIMFADVPLRQPAIGTGKACFISDLRLSEAPRKDAEKFFSWFQNQDIRNLFISGDTGDIAALEAIVRRHCSGKNIFLAPGEADDKEYPRLPMKAEGVTALSDPAMVEINGIKILVAHNFDIAMLRKRYLGRSKSILPEDYLVLEDVPDIVHCGHTGKPFVQNYKAITVVNSGSLLDEFKPVVIDFATREVKQVSL
;
A
#
# COMPACT_ATOMS: atom_id res chain seq x y z
N MET A 1 -8.50 33.65 20.19
CA MET A 1 -8.56 34.70 19.15
C MET A 1 -9.96 35.28 19.14
N ASP A 2 -10.15 36.57 18.84
CA ASP A 2 -11.48 37.20 18.88
C ASP A 2 -12.37 36.68 17.73
N LYS A 3 -13.58 36.22 18.05
CA LYS A 3 -14.52 35.70 17.05
C LYS A 3 -14.92 36.76 16.02
N ALA A 4 -15.05 38.02 16.43
CA ALA A 4 -15.43 39.09 15.50
C ALA A 4 -14.30 39.42 14.51
N GLU A 5 -13.04 39.22 14.89
CA GLU A 5 -11.88 39.35 14.01
C GLU A 5 -11.85 38.22 12.96
N ILE A 6 -12.09 36.98 13.38
CA ILE A 6 -12.18 35.82 12.48
C ILE A 6 -13.28 36.04 11.43
N VAL A 7 -14.49 36.39 11.86
CA VAL A 7 -15.61 36.62 10.93
C VAL A 7 -15.28 37.72 9.93
N ARG A 8 -14.67 38.84 10.37
CA ARG A 8 -14.27 39.93 9.46
C ARG A 8 -13.25 39.49 8.42
N HIS A 9 -12.28 38.66 8.80
CA HIS A 9 -11.27 38.14 7.89
C HIS A 9 -11.90 37.34 6.75
N TYR A 10 -12.72 36.32 7.06
CA TYR A 10 -13.33 35.45 6.04
C TYR A 10 -14.45 36.15 5.26
N PHE A 11 -15.22 37.02 5.91
CA PHE A 11 -16.23 37.82 5.22
C PHE A 11 -15.59 38.76 4.19
N GLY A 12 -14.43 39.35 4.50
CA GLY A 12 -13.65 40.14 3.55
C GLY A 12 -13.16 39.34 2.33
N ARG A 13 -13.12 38.02 2.43
CA ARG A 13 -12.82 37.07 1.34
C ARG A 13 -14.07 36.53 0.64
N GLY A 14 -15.26 37.00 1.01
CA GLY A 14 -16.53 36.52 0.46
C GLY A 14 -17.00 35.18 1.04
N GLN A 15 -16.48 34.77 2.20
CA GLN A 15 -16.74 33.47 2.82
C GLN A 15 -17.50 33.64 4.14
N LEU A 16 -18.50 32.80 4.37
CA LEU A 16 -19.25 32.71 5.63
C LEU A 16 -18.69 31.57 6.49
N LEU A 17 -18.87 31.65 7.81
CA LEU A 17 -18.46 30.60 8.75
C LEU A 17 -19.70 30.01 9.41
N THR A 18 -19.77 28.68 9.53
CA THR A 18 -20.74 28.07 10.44
C THR A 18 -20.33 28.34 11.90
N PRO A 19 -21.27 28.29 12.87
CA PRO A 19 -20.93 28.45 14.27
C PRO A 19 -19.85 27.46 14.74
N ALA A 20 -19.90 26.22 14.25
CA ALA A 20 -18.92 25.19 14.57
C ALA A 20 -17.51 25.52 14.04
N ALA A 21 -17.42 26.04 12.81
CA ALA A 21 -16.14 26.48 12.23
C ALA A 21 -15.54 27.66 13.02
N LEU A 22 -16.36 28.65 13.36
CA LEU A 22 -15.94 29.82 14.12
C LEU A 22 -15.46 29.44 15.53
N ASP A 23 -16.16 28.51 16.18
CA ASP A 23 -15.78 28.00 17.51
C ASP A 23 -14.44 27.27 17.47
N GLU A 24 -14.20 26.45 16.45
CA GLU A 24 -12.93 25.74 16.27
C GLU A 24 -11.76 26.70 16.01
N MET A 25 -11.90 27.67 15.10
CA MET A 25 -10.85 28.67 14.84
C MET A 25 -10.54 29.52 16.08
N ALA A 26 -11.58 29.90 16.84
CA ALA A 26 -11.42 30.69 18.06
C ALA A 26 -10.67 29.90 19.15
N ALA A 27 -10.99 28.61 19.30
CA ALA A 27 -10.34 27.69 20.22
C ALA A 27 -8.89 27.37 19.81
N ALA A 28 -8.66 27.12 18.51
CA ALA A 28 -7.33 26.82 17.97
C ALA A 28 -6.42 28.04 17.87
N GLY A 29 -6.97 29.26 17.96
CA GLY A 29 -6.20 30.51 17.92
C GLY A 29 -5.52 30.78 16.58
N ARG A 30 -6.02 30.22 15.47
CA ARG A 30 -5.48 30.36 14.12
C ARG A 30 -6.59 30.61 13.10
N MET A 31 -6.28 31.30 12.00
CA MET A 31 -7.15 31.45 10.82
C MET A 31 -6.53 30.63 9.66
N PRO A 32 -6.94 29.38 9.44
CA PRO A 32 -6.39 28.54 8.38
C PRO A 32 -6.67 29.14 7.00
N GLU A 33 -5.73 29.02 6.06
CA GLU A 33 -6.08 29.23 4.66
C GLU A 33 -7.10 28.19 4.21
N THR A 34 -8.20 28.69 3.65
CA THR A 34 -9.33 27.94 3.12
C THR A 34 -9.39 28.11 1.61
N ASP A 35 -9.98 27.14 0.92
CA ASP A 35 -10.21 27.23 -0.52
C ASP A 35 -11.08 28.47 -0.81
N SER A 36 -10.61 29.35 -1.69
CA SER A 36 -11.32 30.56 -2.10
C SER A 36 -12.66 30.28 -2.78
N ALA A 37 -12.90 29.06 -3.27
CA ALA A 37 -14.16 28.67 -3.89
C ALA A 37 -15.29 28.41 -2.86
N LEU A 38 -14.97 28.22 -1.57
CA LEU A 38 -15.97 27.93 -0.54
C LEU A 38 -16.71 29.20 -0.10
N LEU A 39 -18.03 29.23 -0.36
CA LEU A 39 -18.92 30.31 0.09
C LEU A 39 -19.26 30.22 1.58
N VAL A 40 -19.34 29.00 2.13
CA VAL A 40 -19.58 28.74 3.54
C VAL A 40 -18.55 27.71 3.99
N ILE A 41 -17.83 28.04 5.07
CA ILE A 41 -16.80 27.21 5.69
C ILE A 41 -17.43 26.57 6.92
N ASP A 42 -17.51 25.24 6.90
CA ASP A 42 -17.89 24.43 8.04
C ASP A 42 -16.67 23.94 8.83
N ARG A 43 -16.92 23.36 10.00
CA ARG A 43 -15.87 22.77 10.85
C ARG A 43 -15.06 21.72 10.10
N SER A 44 -15.70 20.88 9.28
CA SER A 44 -15.03 19.86 8.48
C SER A 44 -14.02 20.43 7.47
N ASP A 45 -14.18 21.69 7.06
CA ASP A 45 -13.26 22.37 6.15
C ASP A 45 -11.97 22.84 6.86
N LEU A 46 -11.98 22.85 8.20
CA LEU A 46 -10.86 23.24 9.04
C LEU A 46 -10.00 22.05 9.47
N GLU A 47 -10.61 20.87 9.52
CA GLU A 47 -9.95 19.62 9.83
C GLU A 47 -9.00 19.24 8.69
N ARG A 48 -7.71 19.56 8.83
CA ARG A 48 -6.69 19.04 7.90
C ARG A 48 -6.50 17.55 8.16
N ASP A 49 -6.46 16.76 7.09
CA ASP A 49 -6.12 15.35 7.20
C ASP A 49 -4.70 15.20 7.74
N ASN A 50 -4.53 14.33 8.74
CA ASN A 50 -3.21 13.92 9.21
C ASN A 50 -2.67 12.85 8.27
N ILE A 51 -1.76 13.27 7.39
CA ILE A 51 -1.16 12.44 6.34
C ILE A 51 0.29 12.11 6.71
N ARG A 52 0.63 10.83 6.72
CA ARG A 52 2.00 10.33 6.91
C ARG A 52 2.38 9.37 5.80
N ILE A 53 3.51 9.60 5.12
CA ILE A 53 4.09 8.62 4.20
C ILE A 53 4.90 7.64 5.05
N LEU A 54 4.39 6.43 5.22
CA LEU A 54 5.04 5.39 6.02
C LEU A 54 6.12 4.65 5.23
N LYS A 55 5.93 4.54 3.92
CA LYS A 55 6.80 3.76 3.03
C LYS A 55 6.85 4.40 1.65
N CYS A 56 8.01 4.87 1.22
CA CYS A 56 8.21 5.40 -0.13
C CYS A 56 9.71 5.38 -0.50
N LEU A 57 10.10 4.54 -1.46
CA LEU A 57 11.50 4.39 -1.90
C LEU A 57 11.92 5.62 -2.70
N GLN A 58 12.88 6.41 -2.21
CA GLN A 58 13.26 7.66 -2.87
C GLN A 58 14.38 7.51 -3.89
N ASP A 59 15.28 6.56 -3.67
CA ASP A 59 16.47 6.36 -4.47
C ASP A 59 16.89 4.89 -4.50
N ARG A 60 17.89 4.62 -5.34
CA ARG A 60 18.54 3.31 -5.47
C ARG A 60 20.05 3.49 -5.29
N PRO A 61 20.74 2.49 -4.74
CA PRO A 61 22.19 2.52 -4.70
C PRO A 61 22.74 2.54 -6.12
N LYS A 62 23.79 3.36 -6.34
CA LYS A 62 24.47 3.47 -7.64
C LYS A 62 25.35 2.25 -7.94
N GLU A 63 25.88 1.64 -6.89
CA GLU A 63 26.76 0.48 -6.95
C GLU A 63 26.30 -0.54 -5.92
N VAL A 64 26.43 -1.81 -6.28
CA VAL A 64 26.07 -2.95 -5.42
C VAL A 64 27.33 -3.77 -5.20
N ASP A 65 27.72 -3.93 -3.95
CA ASP A 65 28.81 -4.79 -3.54
C ASP A 65 28.29 -6.03 -2.78
N THR A 66 29.21 -6.91 -2.38
CA THR A 66 28.87 -8.14 -1.65
C THR A 66 28.29 -7.86 -0.26
N ASP A 67 28.71 -6.80 0.40
CA ASP A 67 28.20 -6.43 1.73
C ASP A 67 26.74 -5.97 1.65
N MET A 68 26.42 -5.15 0.65
CA MET A 68 25.05 -4.73 0.37
C MET A 68 24.16 -5.92 0.00
N PHE A 69 24.66 -6.84 -0.81
CA PHE A 69 23.93 -8.08 -1.12
C PHE A 69 23.60 -8.85 0.16
N LEU A 70 24.58 -9.04 1.06
CA LEU A 70 24.36 -9.73 2.33
C LEU A 70 23.35 -9.00 3.22
N LYS A 71 23.45 -7.66 3.33
CA LYS A 71 22.52 -6.81 4.09
C LYS A 71 21.09 -6.93 3.58
N PHE A 72 20.89 -6.91 2.26
CA PHE A 72 19.57 -7.07 1.65
C PHE A 72 18.87 -8.36 2.07
N TYR A 73 19.51 -9.52 1.86
CA TYR A 73 18.92 -10.82 2.21
C TYR A 73 18.81 -11.04 3.72
N THR A 74 19.78 -10.54 4.50
CA THR A 74 19.71 -10.57 5.97
C THR A 74 18.53 -9.75 6.48
N SER A 75 18.30 -8.57 5.91
CA SER A 75 17.13 -7.74 6.20
C SER A 75 15.84 -8.47 5.88
N LYS A 76 15.74 -9.10 4.69
CA LYS A 76 14.56 -9.91 4.32
C LYS A 76 14.27 -10.98 5.37
N TYR A 77 15.28 -11.77 5.72
CA TYR A 77 15.15 -12.85 6.69
C TYR A 77 14.70 -12.33 8.06
N ASN A 78 15.34 -11.28 8.59
CA ASN A 78 15.02 -10.73 9.90
C ASN A 78 13.60 -10.16 9.96
N LYS A 79 13.20 -9.33 8.99
CA LYS A 79 11.85 -8.76 8.94
C LYS A 79 10.79 -9.86 8.86
N MET A 80 11.00 -10.87 8.01
CA MET A 80 10.08 -12.01 7.93
C MET A 80 10.05 -12.81 9.24
N ARG A 81 11.20 -13.11 9.85
CA ARG A 81 11.28 -13.81 11.14
C ARG A 81 10.48 -13.09 12.22
N ASP A 82 10.57 -11.76 12.28
CA ASP A 82 9.88 -10.96 13.29
C ASP A 82 8.35 -10.98 13.07
N ILE A 83 7.91 -10.96 11.80
CA ILE A 83 6.49 -11.20 11.46
C ILE A 83 6.06 -12.62 11.89
N PHE A 84 6.82 -13.67 11.56
CA PHE A 84 6.45 -15.05 11.93
C PHE A 84 6.40 -15.23 13.45
N THR A 85 7.37 -14.68 14.18
CA THR A 85 7.45 -14.77 15.65
C THR A 85 6.29 -14.04 16.32
N SER A 86 5.85 -12.91 15.78
CA SER A 86 4.67 -12.20 16.29
C SER A 86 3.35 -12.89 15.92
N ARG A 87 3.29 -13.55 14.75
CA ARG A 87 2.07 -14.23 14.26
C ARG A 87 1.82 -15.59 14.91
N PHE A 88 2.87 -16.31 15.26
CA PHE A 88 2.78 -17.67 15.78
C PHE A 88 3.40 -17.75 17.17
N SER A 89 2.61 -18.14 18.16
CA SER A 89 3.09 -18.47 19.50
C SER A 89 3.79 -19.84 19.52
N LYS A 90 4.89 -19.96 18.77
CA LYS A 90 5.68 -21.18 18.60
C LYS A 90 7.16 -20.91 18.83
N ASN A 91 7.85 -21.90 19.38
CA ASN A 91 9.29 -21.88 19.53
C ASN A 91 9.93 -22.39 18.23
N PHE A 92 10.26 -21.48 17.33
CA PHE A 92 11.00 -21.80 16.11
C PHE A 92 12.46 -22.12 16.45
N ILE A 93 12.95 -23.27 16.01
CA ILE A 93 14.37 -23.62 16.11
C ILE A 93 15.10 -23.29 14.80
N SER A 94 16.39 -22.96 14.90
CA SER A 94 17.27 -22.81 13.74
C SER A 94 17.44 -24.13 12.99
N LEU A 95 17.62 -24.06 11.66
CA LEU A 95 17.68 -25.26 10.82
C LEU A 95 18.88 -26.16 11.16
N ASN A 96 19.99 -25.59 11.63
CA ASN A 96 21.17 -26.36 12.05
C ASN A 96 20.95 -27.19 13.33
N LYS A 97 19.85 -26.96 14.06
CA LYS A 97 19.48 -27.72 15.27
C LYS A 97 18.54 -28.89 14.96
N VAL A 98 18.14 -29.08 13.69
CA VAL A 98 17.33 -30.24 13.30
C VAL A 98 18.17 -31.50 13.49
N ASP A 99 17.71 -32.37 14.38
CA ASP A 99 18.41 -33.57 14.79
C ASP A 99 17.64 -34.85 14.38
N ALA A 100 18.17 -36.01 14.76
CA ALA A 100 17.53 -37.30 14.49
C ALA A 100 16.61 -37.77 15.64
N SER A 101 16.20 -36.88 16.55
CA SER A 101 15.45 -37.26 17.76
C SER A 101 14.00 -37.70 17.50
N ARG A 102 13.48 -37.52 16.27
CA ARG A 102 12.09 -37.80 15.91
C ARG A 102 11.09 -36.98 16.74
N SER A 103 11.50 -35.79 17.16
CA SER A 103 10.66 -34.87 17.93
C SER A 103 9.82 -33.97 17.03
N GLU A 104 8.72 -33.45 17.58
CA GLU A 104 7.96 -32.39 16.91
C GLU A 104 8.73 -31.07 16.99
N ILE A 105 8.92 -30.45 15.82
CA ILE A 105 9.65 -29.20 15.69
C ILE A 105 8.85 -28.20 14.86
N ALA A 106 9.09 -26.93 15.14
CA ALA A 106 8.66 -25.82 14.29
C ALA A 106 9.92 -25.10 13.78
N VAL A 107 9.99 -24.90 12.47
CA VAL A 107 11.10 -24.18 11.83
C VAL A 107 10.57 -23.04 10.97
N PHE A 108 11.39 -22.03 10.76
CA PHE A 108 11.15 -20.93 9.84
C PHE A 108 12.33 -20.84 8.88
N GLY A 109 12.05 -20.65 7.59
CA GLY A 109 13.07 -20.50 6.57
C GLY A 109 12.52 -19.89 5.29
N ILE A 110 13.44 -19.57 4.38
CA ILE A 110 13.15 -19.15 3.02
C ILE A 110 13.25 -20.36 2.10
N VAL A 111 12.29 -20.51 1.20
CA VAL A 111 12.27 -21.57 0.21
C VAL A 111 13.37 -21.35 -0.82
N LYS A 112 14.37 -22.22 -0.82
CA LYS A 112 15.46 -22.23 -1.78
C LYS A 112 15.09 -22.97 -3.07
N ASP A 113 14.39 -24.08 -2.94
CA ASP A 113 13.92 -24.90 -4.07
C ASP A 113 12.65 -25.68 -3.72
N VAL A 114 11.85 -26.03 -4.73
CA VAL A 114 10.60 -26.80 -4.61
C VAL A 114 10.56 -27.91 -5.66
N LYS A 115 10.38 -29.15 -5.23
CA LYS A 115 10.26 -30.34 -6.08
C LYS A 115 9.10 -31.22 -5.64
N ASP A 116 7.96 -31.07 -6.30
CA ASP A 116 6.73 -31.85 -6.06
C ASP A 116 6.30 -31.83 -4.57
N LYS A 117 6.73 -32.84 -3.80
CA LYS A 117 6.44 -32.99 -2.37
C LYS A 117 7.56 -32.49 -1.44
N THR A 118 8.67 -32.02 -2.00
CA THR A 118 9.88 -31.65 -1.25
C THR A 118 10.15 -30.16 -1.37
N VAL A 119 10.47 -29.52 -0.26
CA VAL A 119 10.90 -28.13 -0.19
C VAL A 119 12.26 -28.06 0.47
N GLU A 120 13.21 -27.38 -0.18
CA GLU A 120 14.49 -27.06 0.45
C GLU A 120 14.34 -25.71 1.16
N LEU A 121 14.41 -25.72 2.49
CA LEU A 121 14.38 -24.51 3.31
C LEU A 121 15.79 -24.08 3.68
N GLU A 122 16.02 -22.78 3.69
CA GLU A 122 17.28 -22.17 4.09
C GLU A 122 17.03 -21.07 5.14
N ASP A 123 17.93 -21.00 6.11
CA ASP A 123 18.04 -19.90 7.08
C ASP A 123 19.50 -19.43 7.16
N MET A 124 19.80 -18.51 8.07
CA MET A 124 21.16 -17.99 8.27
C MET A 124 22.17 -19.05 8.79
N THR A 125 21.73 -20.27 9.11
CA THR A 125 22.53 -21.31 9.75
C THR A 125 22.78 -22.53 8.86
N SER A 126 21.79 -22.98 8.09
CA SER A 126 21.91 -24.14 7.19
C SER A 126 20.73 -24.25 6.22
N SER A 127 20.78 -25.23 5.32
CA SER A 127 19.62 -25.68 4.54
C SER A 127 19.13 -27.06 5.00
N VAL A 128 17.82 -27.30 5.00
CA VAL A 128 17.20 -28.60 5.32
C VAL A 128 16.13 -28.95 4.29
N SER A 129 16.01 -30.24 3.98
CA SER A 129 14.95 -30.76 3.12
C SER A 129 13.70 -31.05 3.95
N VAL A 130 12.54 -30.59 3.48
CA VAL A 130 11.23 -30.85 4.09
C VAL A 130 10.41 -31.68 3.11
N VAL A 131 9.94 -32.85 3.53
CA VAL A 131 9.15 -33.77 2.70
C VAL A 131 7.73 -33.84 3.22
N PHE A 132 6.75 -33.64 2.34
CA PHE A 132 5.32 -33.71 2.63
C PHE A 132 4.69 -34.97 2.01
N GLU A 133 3.55 -35.42 2.53
CA GLU A 133 2.84 -36.59 2.01
C GLU A 133 2.19 -36.30 0.64
N THR A 134 1.66 -35.09 0.48
CA THR A 134 0.99 -34.60 -0.72
C THR A 134 1.80 -33.47 -1.39
N PRO A 135 1.67 -33.28 -2.71
CA PRO A 135 2.27 -32.14 -3.39
C PRO A 135 1.81 -30.83 -2.76
N LEU A 136 2.71 -29.85 -2.70
CA LEU A 136 2.39 -28.52 -2.18
C LEU A 136 1.85 -27.64 -3.30
N GLU A 137 0.71 -26.99 -3.04
CA GLU A 137 0.18 -25.97 -3.93
C GLU A 137 0.62 -24.58 -3.48
N LYS A 138 0.99 -23.72 -4.44
CA LYS A 138 1.20 -22.26 -4.23
C LYS A 138 2.36 -21.92 -3.28
N VAL A 139 3.39 -22.76 -3.23
CA VAL A 139 4.67 -22.47 -2.59
C VAL A 139 5.71 -22.30 -3.69
N GLU A 140 6.42 -21.18 -3.67
CA GLU A 140 7.36 -20.80 -4.70
C GLU A 140 8.75 -20.54 -4.10
N ARG A 141 9.76 -20.52 -4.96
CA ARG A 141 11.09 -20.09 -4.57
C ARG A 141 11.04 -18.66 -4.00
N ASP A 142 11.89 -18.42 -3.01
CA ASP A 142 12.03 -17.16 -2.27
C ASP A 142 10.86 -16.82 -1.32
N ASP A 143 9.85 -17.68 -1.21
CA ASP A 143 8.79 -17.58 -0.18
C ASP A 143 9.39 -17.80 1.21
N ALA A 144 9.01 -16.97 2.17
CA ALA A 144 9.32 -17.22 3.58
C ALA A 144 8.16 -17.99 4.22
N VAL A 145 8.47 -19.13 4.82
CA VAL A 145 7.49 -20.08 5.35
C VAL A 145 7.90 -20.62 6.71
N ALA A 146 6.90 -21.00 7.51
CA ALA A 146 7.08 -21.82 8.68
C ALA A 146 6.60 -23.24 8.41
N VAL A 147 7.31 -24.22 8.96
CA VAL A 147 6.95 -25.63 8.87
C VAL A 147 6.84 -26.23 10.25
N GLU A 148 5.75 -26.95 10.49
CA GLU A 148 5.61 -27.89 11.61
C GLU A 148 5.83 -29.31 11.07
N GLY A 149 6.66 -30.08 11.75
CA GLY A 149 7.03 -31.41 11.28
C GLY A 149 7.74 -32.25 12.34
N ILE A 150 8.18 -33.43 11.92
CA ILE A 150 8.96 -34.35 12.74
C ILE A 150 10.42 -34.32 12.29
N SER A 151 11.35 -34.15 13.22
CA SER A 151 12.78 -34.16 12.91
C SER A 151 13.24 -35.54 12.43
N GLY A 152 14.14 -35.58 11.45
CA GLY A 152 14.62 -36.81 10.79
C GLY A 152 16.11 -36.77 10.48
N GLY A 153 16.89 -35.99 11.24
CA GLY A 153 18.31 -35.72 10.97
C GLY A 153 18.46 -34.63 9.93
N LYS A 154 18.75 -34.99 8.68
CA LYS A 154 18.92 -34.04 7.56
C LYS A 154 17.63 -33.69 6.83
N VAL A 155 16.50 -34.21 7.30
CA VAL A 155 15.18 -34.06 6.69
C VAL A 155 14.16 -33.77 7.78
N ILE A 156 13.14 -32.98 7.44
CA ILE A 156 11.93 -32.78 8.24
C ILE A 156 10.78 -33.46 7.51
N TYR A 157 10.04 -34.31 8.22
CA TYR A 157 8.77 -34.82 7.71
C TYR A 157 7.69 -33.78 8.02
N GLY A 158 7.33 -33.00 7.00
CA GLY A 158 6.44 -31.85 7.12
C GLY A 158 5.00 -32.28 7.36
N LYS A 159 4.41 -31.84 8.47
CA LYS A 159 2.98 -31.98 8.77
C LYS A 159 2.18 -30.82 8.20
N LYS A 160 2.74 -29.60 8.28
CA LYS A 160 2.05 -28.37 7.89
C LYS A 160 3.04 -27.31 7.46
N ILE A 161 2.77 -26.66 6.33
CA ILE A 161 3.46 -25.45 5.88
C ILE A 161 2.55 -24.24 6.07
N MET A 162 3.11 -23.12 6.52
CA MET A 162 2.39 -21.92 6.91
C MET A 162 3.06 -20.68 6.34
N PHE A 163 2.25 -19.78 5.79
CA PHE A 163 2.64 -18.41 5.50
C PHE A 163 2.28 -17.52 6.70
N ALA A 164 2.99 -16.39 6.85
CA ALA A 164 2.74 -15.43 7.92
C ALA A 164 1.29 -14.94 7.96
N ASP A 165 0.75 -14.65 6.78
CA ASP A 165 -0.62 -14.23 6.54
C ASP A 165 -0.99 -12.96 7.34
N VAL A 166 -2.20 -12.46 7.12
CA VAL A 166 -2.81 -11.37 7.89
C VAL A 166 -3.60 -11.97 9.06
N PRO A 167 -3.45 -11.45 10.31
CA PRO A 167 -4.31 -11.82 11.43
C PRO A 167 -5.78 -11.51 11.12
N LEU A 168 -6.71 -12.30 11.66
CA LEU A 168 -8.11 -11.89 11.66
C LEU A 168 -8.23 -10.60 12.50
N ARG A 169 -8.88 -9.59 11.93
CA ARG A 169 -8.99 -8.24 12.48
C ARG A 169 -10.30 -7.61 12.05
N GLN A 170 -10.69 -6.55 12.74
CA GLN A 170 -11.76 -5.68 12.29
C GLN A 170 -11.21 -4.62 11.32
N PRO A 171 -12.05 -4.08 10.42
CA PRO A 171 -11.67 -2.94 9.60
C PRO A 171 -11.24 -1.78 10.48
N ALA A 172 -10.12 -1.12 10.14
CA ALA A 172 -9.77 0.14 10.78
C ALA A 172 -10.77 1.22 10.36
N ILE A 173 -11.11 2.10 11.29
CA ILE A 173 -11.95 3.28 11.04
C ILE A 173 -11.11 4.54 11.23
N GLY A 174 -11.42 5.57 10.45
CA GLY A 174 -10.78 6.88 10.50
C GLY A 174 -11.79 7.95 10.12
N THR A 175 -11.32 9.11 9.66
CA THR A 175 -12.18 10.21 9.22
C THR A 175 -11.83 10.65 7.80
N GLY A 176 -12.82 11.16 7.07
CA GLY A 176 -12.65 11.62 5.69
C GLY A 176 -12.86 10.54 4.64
N LYS A 177 -12.56 10.89 3.39
CA LYS A 177 -12.76 10.04 2.20
C LYS A 177 -11.54 10.09 1.30
N ALA A 178 -11.34 9.01 0.54
CA ALA A 178 -10.40 8.98 -0.57
C ALA A 178 -11.03 8.39 -1.83
N CYS A 179 -10.59 8.91 -2.98
CA CYS A 179 -10.89 8.35 -4.29
C CYS A 179 -9.65 7.64 -4.84
N PHE A 180 -9.86 6.52 -5.52
CA PHE A 180 -8.83 5.65 -6.06
C PHE A 180 -9.06 5.46 -7.56
N ILE A 181 -8.04 5.81 -8.35
CA ILE A 181 -8.01 5.66 -9.80
C ILE A 181 -6.66 5.09 -10.27
N SER A 182 -6.64 4.39 -11.39
CA SER A 182 -5.48 3.70 -11.95
C SER A 182 -5.45 3.82 -13.47
N ASP A 183 -4.27 3.57 -14.06
CA ASP A 183 -4.08 3.41 -15.50
C ASP A 183 -4.74 4.51 -16.35
N LEU A 184 -4.34 5.77 -16.10
CA LEU A 184 -4.91 6.91 -16.83
C LEU A 184 -4.53 6.91 -18.31
N ARG A 185 -3.32 6.40 -18.64
CA ARG A 185 -2.84 6.23 -20.01
C ARG A 185 -3.05 7.46 -20.89
N LEU A 186 -2.77 8.66 -20.37
CA LEU A 186 -3.14 9.95 -20.98
C LEU A 186 -2.51 10.20 -22.36
N SER A 187 -1.48 9.44 -22.73
CA SER A 187 -0.90 9.47 -24.09
C SER A 187 -1.79 8.81 -25.15
N GLU A 188 -2.69 7.91 -24.74
CA GLU A 188 -3.53 7.07 -25.60
C GLU A 188 -5.02 7.31 -25.33
N ALA A 189 -5.41 7.51 -24.07
CA ALA A 189 -6.78 7.65 -23.65
C ALA A 189 -7.41 8.98 -24.11
N PRO A 190 -8.72 9.02 -24.40
CA PRO A 190 -9.38 10.26 -24.78
C PRO A 190 -9.32 11.27 -23.64
N ARG A 191 -8.65 12.41 -23.86
CA ARG A 191 -8.47 13.46 -22.84
C ARG A 191 -9.78 13.94 -22.21
N LYS A 192 -10.88 13.92 -22.98
CA LYS A 192 -12.23 14.28 -22.52
C LYS A 192 -12.71 13.41 -21.35
N ASP A 193 -12.32 12.14 -21.29
CA ASP A 193 -12.81 11.20 -20.28
C ASP A 193 -12.07 11.41 -18.96
N ALA A 194 -10.77 11.70 -19.02
CA ALA A 194 -10.01 12.21 -17.88
C ALA A 194 -10.58 13.53 -17.36
N GLU A 195 -10.78 14.54 -18.23
CA GLU A 195 -11.34 15.84 -17.85
C GLU A 195 -12.74 15.70 -17.23
N LYS A 196 -13.58 14.79 -17.73
CA LYS A 196 -14.90 14.48 -17.14
C LYS A 196 -14.77 13.96 -15.71
N PHE A 197 -13.83 13.05 -15.46
CA PHE A 197 -13.57 12.55 -14.10
C PHE A 197 -13.07 13.67 -13.17
N PHE A 198 -12.06 14.44 -13.59
CA PHE A 198 -11.49 15.48 -12.73
C PHE A 198 -12.47 16.63 -12.46
N SER A 199 -13.31 16.98 -13.43
CA SER A 199 -14.42 17.92 -13.25
C SER A 199 -15.47 17.39 -12.27
N TRP A 200 -15.81 16.10 -12.32
CA TRP A 200 -16.66 15.48 -11.31
C TRP A 200 -16.01 15.51 -9.93
N PHE A 201 -14.73 15.11 -9.83
CA PHE A 201 -13.96 15.01 -8.58
C PHE A 201 -13.78 16.36 -7.89
N GLN A 202 -13.59 17.44 -8.65
CA GLN A 202 -13.52 18.81 -8.16
C GLN A 202 -14.74 19.15 -7.28
N ASN A 203 -15.94 18.73 -7.71
CA ASN A 203 -17.19 19.03 -7.05
C ASN A 203 -17.58 18.02 -5.95
N GLN A 204 -16.72 17.05 -5.64
CA GLN A 204 -16.97 16.10 -4.55
C GLN A 204 -16.37 16.58 -3.24
N ASP A 205 -17.07 16.29 -2.14
CA ASP A 205 -16.52 16.31 -0.78
C ASP A 205 -15.57 15.11 -0.55
N ILE A 206 -14.46 15.11 -1.30
CA ILE A 206 -13.37 14.15 -1.22
C ILE A 206 -12.07 14.93 -1.37
N ARG A 207 -11.19 14.84 -0.38
CA ARG A 207 -9.93 15.58 -0.36
C ARG A 207 -8.75 14.81 -0.93
N ASN A 208 -8.76 13.48 -0.81
CA ASN A 208 -7.61 12.64 -1.16
C ASN A 208 -7.89 11.86 -2.44
N LEU A 209 -7.00 11.97 -3.44
CA LEU A 209 -7.01 11.17 -4.66
C LEU A 209 -5.73 10.36 -4.76
N PHE A 210 -5.86 9.06 -4.97
CA PHE A 210 -4.74 8.18 -5.28
C PHE A 210 -4.80 7.79 -6.75
N ILE A 211 -3.68 7.98 -7.45
CA ILE A 211 -3.47 7.62 -8.85
C ILE A 211 -2.39 6.54 -8.88
N SER A 212 -2.76 5.32 -9.30
CA SER A 212 -1.85 4.18 -9.34
C SER A 212 -1.52 3.80 -10.78
N GLY A 213 -0.35 4.27 -11.22
CA GLY A 213 0.40 3.78 -12.38
C GLY A 213 -0.15 4.05 -13.77
N ASP A 214 0.70 3.69 -14.73
CA ASP A 214 0.58 3.86 -16.18
C ASP A 214 -0.08 5.19 -16.57
N THR A 215 0.55 6.27 -16.14
CA THR A 215 -0.04 7.62 -16.27
C THR A 215 -0.01 8.12 -17.72
N GLY A 216 1.09 7.86 -18.44
CA GLY A 216 1.30 8.38 -19.80
C GLY A 216 1.79 9.83 -19.80
N ASP A 217 0.99 10.76 -20.32
CA ASP A 217 1.38 12.18 -20.46
C ASP A 217 1.31 12.93 -19.12
N ILE A 218 2.47 13.13 -18.51
CA ILE A 218 2.62 13.85 -17.23
C ILE A 218 2.28 15.33 -17.34
N ALA A 219 2.64 15.99 -18.43
CA ALA A 219 2.31 17.41 -18.60
C ALA A 219 0.79 17.61 -18.73
N ALA A 220 0.09 16.66 -19.37
CA ALA A 220 -1.37 16.66 -19.38
C ALA A 220 -1.95 16.45 -17.98
N LEU A 221 -1.40 15.53 -17.17
CA LEU A 221 -1.83 15.34 -15.79
C LEU A 221 -1.64 16.61 -14.96
N GLU A 222 -0.46 17.23 -15.01
CA GLU A 222 -0.16 18.48 -14.30
C GLU A 222 -1.15 19.60 -14.66
N ALA A 223 -1.47 19.73 -15.96
CA ALA A 223 -2.43 20.72 -16.42
C ALA A 223 -3.86 20.48 -15.88
N ILE A 224 -4.28 19.20 -15.80
CA ILE A 224 -5.58 18.80 -15.26
C ILE A 224 -5.64 19.01 -13.74
N VAL A 225 -4.60 18.57 -13.01
CA VAL A 225 -4.47 18.72 -11.56
C VAL A 225 -4.51 20.20 -11.19
N ARG A 226 -3.73 21.05 -11.88
CA ARG A 226 -3.74 22.50 -11.64
C ARG A 226 -5.11 23.13 -11.86
N ARG A 227 -5.92 22.61 -12.78
CA ARG A 227 -7.25 23.14 -13.09
C ARG A 227 -8.33 22.69 -12.11
N HIS A 228 -8.31 21.43 -11.69
CA HIS A 228 -9.44 20.79 -11.00
C HIS A 228 -9.17 20.41 -9.54
N CYS A 229 -7.91 20.35 -9.12
CA CYS A 229 -7.52 19.76 -7.83
C CYS A 229 -7.03 20.79 -6.80
N SER A 230 -7.43 22.05 -6.91
CA SER A 230 -7.13 23.06 -5.88
C SER A 230 -7.64 22.59 -4.51
N GLY A 231 -6.80 22.68 -3.48
CA GLY A 231 -7.13 22.25 -2.11
C GLY A 231 -7.26 20.73 -1.90
N LYS A 232 -6.97 19.91 -2.91
CA LYS A 232 -7.00 18.43 -2.84
C LYS A 232 -5.59 17.88 -2.65
N ASN A 233 -5.48 16.73 -1.99
CA ASN A 233 -4.24 15.95 -1.88
C ASN A 233 -4.22 14.90 -2.99
N ILE A 234 -3.28 15.02 -3.93
CA ILE A 234 -3.13 14.08 -5.05
C ILE A 234 -1.88 13.24 -4.81
N PHE A 235 -2.02 11.92 -4.76
CA PHE A 235 -0.93 10.97 -4.61
C PHE A 235 -0.74 10.22 -5.92
N LEU A 236 0.49 10.19 -6.43
CA LEU A 236 0.81 9.58 -7.71
C LEU A 236 1.90 8.53 -7.55
N ALA A 237 1.59 7.27 -7.85
CA ALA A 237 2.57 6.19 -7.95
C ALA A 237 2.78 5.80 -9.42
N PRO A 238 4.01 5.47 -9.85
CA PRO A 238 4.30 5.01 -11.20
C PRO A 238 3.79 3.57 -11.43
N GLY A 239 3.59 3.21 -12.70
CA GLY A 239 3.29 1.84 -13.14
C GLY A 239 4.38 1.24 -14.02
N GLU A 240 4.11 0.07 -14.58
CA GLU A 240 5.05 -0.64 -15.44
C GLU A 240 5.40 0.10 -16.74
N ALA A 241 4.45 0.86 -17.28
CA ALA A 241 4.70 1.69 -18.45
C ALA A 241 5.61 2.90 -18.13
N ASP A 242 5.60 3.37 -16.88
CA ASP A 242 6.36 4.55 -16.44
C ASP A 242 7.81 4.19 -16.03
N ASP A 243 8.00 3.08 -15.30
CA ASP A 243 9.31 2.54 -14.90
C ASP A 243 9.28 1.00 -14.96
N LYS A 244 10.22 0.38 -15.68
CA LYS A 244 10.29 -1.09 -15.81
C LYS A 244 10.95 -1.77 -14.61
N GLU A 245 11.64 -1.03 -13.76
CA GLU A 245 12.38 -1.57 -12.63
C GLU A 245 11.55 -1.54 -11.34
N TYR A 246 11.10 -2.71 -10.86
CA TYR A 246 10.36 -2.85 -9.59
C TYR A 246 11.31 -3.13 -8.42
N PRO A 247 11.16 -2.51 -7.23
CA PRO A 247 10.28 -1.39 -6.89
C PRO A 247 10.60 -0.12 -7.70
N ARG A 248 9.59 0.67 -8.06
CA ARG A 248 9.70 1.84 -8.93
C ARG A 248 9.86 3.12 -8.12
N LEU A 249 10.69 4.05 -8.61
CA LEU A 249 10.93 5.32 -7.92
C LEU A 249 9.82 6.35 -8.20
N PRO A 250 9.59 7.31 -7.29
CA PRO A 250 8.58 8.34 -7.45
C PRO A 250 8.77 9.15 -8.73
N MET A 251 7.68 9.29 -9.49
CA MET A 251 7.61 10.15 -10.66
C MET A 251 7.22 11.56 -10.23
N LYS A 252 8.12 12.53 -10.47
CA LYS A 252 7.87 13.93 -10.10
C LYS A 252 6.87 14.57 -11.06
N ALA A 253 5.86 15.23 -10.50
CA ALA A 253 4.94 16.10 -11.22
C ALA A 253 4.49 17.26 -10.31
N GLU A 254 4.18 18.42 -10.88
CA GLU A 254 3.69 19.58 -10.15
C GLU A 254 2.29 19.33 -9.56
N GLY A 255 2.07 19.78 -8.33
CA GLY A 255 0.76 19.67 -7.66
C GLY A 255 0.38 18.27 -7.18
N VAL A 256 1.32 17.31 -7.21
CA VAL A 256 1.11 15.95 -6.67
C VAL A 256 2.18 15.57 -5.65
N THR A 257 1.81 14.67 -4.74
CA THR A 257 2.72 13.94 -3.86
C THR A 257 3.19 12.69 -4.58
N ALA A 258 4.45 12.70 -5.02
CA ALA A 258 5.06 11.57 -5.71
C ALA A 258 5.32 10.41 -4.74
N LEU A 259 4.82 9.23 -5.09
CA LEU A 259 4.99 7.98 -4.36
C LEU A 259 5.76 6.96 -5.21
N SER A 260 6.51 6.07 -4.56
CA SER A 260 7.10 4.90 -5.21
C SER A 260 6.03 3.82 -5.46
N ASP A 261 6.35 2.83 -6.28
CA ASP A 261 5.56 1.59 -6.36
C ASP A 261 6.38 0.38 -5.86
N PRO A 262 6.05 -0.21 -4.70
CA PRO A 262 4.91 0.12 -3.84
C PRO A 262 5.21 1.28 -2.85
N ALA A 263 4.17 1.87 -2.28
CA ALA A 263 4.24 2.86 -1.20
C ALA A 263 3.10 2.68 -0.17
N MET A 264 3.29 3.17 1.05
CA MET A 264 2.26 3.18 2.11
C MET A 264 2.04 4.59 2.61
N VAL A 265 0.79 5.04 2.58
CA VAL A 265 0.36 6.33 3.14
C VAL A 265 -0.66 6.06 4.23
N GLU A 266 -0.55 6.77 5.35
CA GLU A 266 -1.53 6.77 6.41
C GLU A 266 -2.29 8.09 6.40
N ILE A 267 -3.62 8.02 6.37
CA ILE A 267 -4.50 9.19 6.43
C ILE A 267 -5.48 8.99 7.58
N ASN A 268 -5.43 9.85 8.59
CA ASN A 268 -6.33 9.83 9.75
C ASN A 268 -6.44 8.42 10.40
N GLY A 269 -5.32 7.71 10.49
CA GLY A 269 -5.24 6.36 11.07
C GLY A 269 -5.52 5.20 10.10
N ILE A 270 -5.89 5.48 8.84
CA ILE A 270 -6.09 4.45 7.80
C ILE A 270 -4.81 4.29 6.98
N LYS A 271 -4.23 3.09 6.99
CA LYS A 271 -3.06 2.71 6.18
C LYS A 271 -3.49 2.25 4.78
N ILE A 272 -2.95 2.90 3.77
CA ILE A 272 -3.27 2.70 2.35
C ILE A 272 -1.99 2.26 1.64
N LEU A 273 -1.95 1.01 1.20
CA LEU A 273 -0.89 0.48 0.34
C LEU A 273 -1.24 0.81 -1.10
N VAL A 274 -0.34 1.49 -1.80
CA VAL A 274 -0.38 1.68 -3.24
C VAL A 274 0.61 0.70 -3.85
N ALA A 275 0.13 -0.19 -4.72
CA ALA A 275 0.94 -1.16 -5.44
C ALA A 275 0.33 -1.40 -6.81
N HIS A 276 1.00 -0.98 -7.90
CA HIS A 276 0.40 -0.97 -9.23
C HIS A 276 0.00 -2.37 -9.69
N ASN A 277 0.89 -3.34 -9.56
CA ASN A 277 0.59 -4.75 -9.78
C ASN A 277 0.49 -5.47 -8.44
N PHE A 278 -0.67 -6.05 -8.13
CA PHE A 278 -0.96 -6.62 -6.83
C PHE A 278 -1.76 -7.92 -6.92
N ASP A 279 -1.30 -8.92 -6.15
CA ASP A 279 -1.99 -10.20 -5.95
C ASP A 279 -2.30 -10.38 -4.45
N ILE A 280 -3.46 -10.94 -4.12
CA ILE A 280 -3.85 -11.28 -2.74
C ILE A 280 -2.79 -12.18 -2.06
N ALA A 281 -2.12 -13.03 -2.82
CA ALA A 281 -1.02 -13.86 -2.34
C ALA A 281 0.09 -13.02 -1.69
N MET A 282 0.30 -11.76 -2.09
CA MET A 282 1.26 -10.87 -1.45
C MET A 282 0.89 -10.55 0.00
N LEU A 283 -0.40 -10.41 0.33
CA LEU A 283 -0.87 -10.25 1.71
C LEU A 283 -0.66 -11.53 2.51
N ARG A 284 -0.97 -12.68 1.91
CA ARG A 284 -0.77 -14.00 2.53
C ARG A 284 0.71 -14.25 2.82
N LYS A 285 1.59 -13.95 1.86
CA LYS A 285 3.03 -14.12 1.94
C LYS A 285 3.72 -13.03 2.77
N ARG A 286 3.05 -11.89 2.99
CA ARG A 286 3.62 -10.66 3.60
C ARG A 286 4.85 -10.15 2.84
N TYR A 287 4.81 -10.29 1.52
CA TYR A 287 5.90 -9.93 0.62
C TYR A 287 5.34 -9.44 -0.71
N LEU A 288 5.72 -8.22 -1.11
CA LEU A 288 5.13 -7.49 -2.24
C LEU A 288 5.74 -7.85 -3.60
N GLY A 289 6.48 -8.96 -3.68
CA GLY A 289 7.05 -9.47 -4.92
C GLY A 289 8.58 -9.39 -4.95
N ARG A 290 9.16 -9.62 -6.11
CA ARG A 290 10.62 -9.73 -6.25
C ARG A 290 11.22 -8.41 -6.73
N SER A 291 12.20 -7.91 -5.99
CA SER A 291 12.97 -6.75 -6.40
C SER A 291 13.85 -7.08 -7.60
N LYS A 292 13.85 -6.22 -8.62
CA LYS A 292 14.80 -6.27 -9.74
C LYS A 292 16.16 -5.64 -9.39
N SER A 293 16.24 -4.94 -8.25
CA SER A 293 17.45 -4.26 -7.79
C SER A 293 17.81 -4.69 -6.35
N ILE A 294 19.10 -4.74 -6.03
CA ILE A 294 19.53 -4.92 -4.65
C ILE A 294 19.52 -3.55 -3.96
N LEU A 295 18.78 -3.46 -2.86
CA LEU A 295 18.67 -2.26 -2.03
C LEU A 295 19.48 -2.45 -0.73
N PRO A 296 19.79 -1.38 0.03
CA PRO A 296 20.48 -1.52 1.31
C PRO A 296 19.77 -2.44 2.32
N GLU A 297 18.44 -2.49 2.23
CA GLU A 297 17.57 -3.40 2.96
C GLU A 297 16.44 -3.90 2.07
N ASP A 298 15.84 -5.04 2.43
CA ASP A 298 14.65 -5.51 1.72
C ASP A 298 13.47 -4.57 1.96
N TYR A 299 13.04 -3.92 0.88
CA TYR A 299 11.94 -2.97 0.84
C TYR A 299 10.58 -3.64 0.55
N LEU A 300 10.52 -4.91 0.17
CA LEU A 300 9.27 -5.54 -0.28
C LEU A 300 8.61 -6.40 0.81
N VAL A 301 9.28 -6.63 1.94
CA VAL A 301 8.61 -7.18 3.13
C VAL A 301 7.50 -6.24 3.62
N LEU A 302 6.30 -6.80 3.79
CA LEU A 302 5.11 -6.11 4.27
C LEU A 302 5.02 -6.23 5.79
N GLU A 303 5.81 -5.45 6.51
CA GLU A 303 5.88 -5.43 7.98
C GLU A 303 4.56 -4.93 8.60
N ASP A 304 4.03 -3.83 8.06
CA ASP A 304 2.74 -3.28 8.44
C ASP A 304 1.60 -3.83 7.56
N VAL A 305 0.50 -4.21 8.19
CA VAL A 305 -0.71 -4.63 7.46
C VAL A 305 -1.48 -3.39 7.00
N PRO A 306 -1.78 -3.22 5.69
CA PRO A 306 -2.62 -2.13 5.23
C PRO A 306 -4.09 -2.34 5.60
N ASP A 307 -4.87 -1.27 5.54
CA ASP A 307 -6.32 -1.27 5.69
C ASP A 307 -7.01 -1.19 4.33
N ILE A 308 -6.36 -0.52 3.37
CA ILE A 308 -6.76 -0.43 1.97
C ILE A 308 -5.55 -0.79 1.12
N VAL A 309 -5.78 -1.55 0.05
CA VAL A 309 -4.81 -1.72 -1.03
C VAL A 309 -5.42 -1.12 -2.30
N HIS A 310 -4.69 -0.22 -2.93
CA HIS A 310 -5.02 0.35 -4.22
C HIS A 310 -4.04 -0.18 -5.27
N CYS A 311 -4.59 -0.80 -6.31
CA CYS A 311 -3.82 -1.36 -7.41
C CYS A 311 -4.46 -1.05 -8.78
N GLY A 312 -3.70 -1.32 -9.84
CA GLY A 312 -4.09 -1.16 -11.24
C GLY A 312 -3.73 -2.40 -12.06
N HIS A 313 -3.43 -2.18 -13.34
CA HIS A 313 -2.90 -3.13 -14.34
C HIS A 313 -3.79 -4.32 -14.73
N THR A 314 -4.60 -4.87 -13.82
CA THR A 314 -5.41 -6.08 -14.07
C THR A 314 -6.62 -5.86 -14.99
N GLY A 315 -6.71 -4.70 -15.66
CA GLY A 315 -7.68 -4.34 -16.69
C GLY A 315 -9.10 -4.08 -16.19
N LYS A 316 -9.71 -5.02 -15.45
CA LYS A 316 -11.10 -4.90 -14.98
C LYS A 316 -11.19 -4.28 -13.59
N PRO A 317 -12.08 -3.28 -13.39
CA PRO A 317 -12.35 -2.73 -12.07
C PRO A 317 -12.90 -3.80 -11.12
N PHE A 318 -12.47 -3.78 -9.87
CA PHE A 318 -13.01 -4.63 -8.83
C PHE A 318 -12.87 -4.00 -7.45
N VAL A 319 -13.71 -4.49 -6.53
CA VAL A 319 -13.58 -4.27 -5.09
C VAL A 319 -13.71 -5.62 -4.43
N GLN A 320 -12.75 -5.96 -3.58
CA GLN A 320 -12.79 -7.20 -2.81
C GLN A 320 -12.28 -6.97 -1.39
N ASN A 321 -12.55 -7.92 -0.50
CA ASN A 321 -12.08 -7.88 0.87
C ASN A 321 -11.22 -9.11 1.19
N TYR A 322 -10.10 -8.88 1.87
CA TYR A 322 -9.27 -9.94 2.42
C TYR A 322 -8.99 -9.65 3.89
N LYS A 323 -9.66 -10.36 4.80
CA LYS A 323 -9.46 -10.23 6.25
C LYS A 323 -9.52 -8.77 6.74
N ALA A 324 -10.59 -8.09 6.35
CA ALA A 324 -10.86 -6.67 6.63
C ALA A 324 -9.95 -5.66 5.92
N ILE A 325 -9.11 -6.10 4.98
CA ILE A 325 -8.39 -5.23 4.05
C ILE A 325 -9.24 -5.07 2.80
N THR A 326 -9.57 -3.83 2.43
CA THR A 326 -10.29 -3.56 1.18
C THR A 326 -9.27 -3.41 0.04
N VAL A 327 -9.35 -4.25 -0.98
CA VAL A 327 -8.50 -4.18 -2.17
C VAL A 327 -9.34 -3.60 -3.30
N VAL A 328 -8.85 -2.55 -3.94
CA VAL A 328 -9.56 -1.83 -5.00
C VAL A 328 -8.70 -1.67 -6.25
N ASN A 329 -9.34 -1.89 -7.39
CA ASN A 329 -8.83 -1.53 -8.70
C ASN A 329 -9.93 -0.77 -9.45
N SER A 330 -9.59 0.39 -10.00
CA SER A 330 -10.54 1.25 -10.72
C SER A 330 -10.65 0.95 -12.21
N GLY A 331 -9.84 0.03 -12.73
CA GLY A 331 -9.67 -0.23 -14.15
C GLY A 331 -8.81 0.83 -14.83
N SER A 332 -9.11 1.11 -16.09
CA SER A 332 -8.30 1.95 -16.99
C SER A 332 -9.18 2.86 -17.83
N LEU A 333 -8.70 4.06 -18.13
CA LEU A 333 -9.38 4.98 -19.06
C LEU A 333 -9.43 4.47 -20.50
N LEU A 334 -8.64 3.47 -20.86
CA LEU A 334 -8.68 2.83 -22.18
C LEU A 334 -9.81 1.80 -22.32
N ASP A 335 -10.26 1.22 -21.21
CA ASP A 335 -11.21 0.12 -21.17
C ASP A 335 -12.41 0.47 -20.27
N GLU A 336 -12.59 -0.26 -19.18
CA GLU A 336 -13.62 0.02 -18.18
C GLU A 336 -13.01 0.84 -17.04
N PHE A 337 -13.48 2.07 -16.87
CA PHE A 337 -13.03 2.99 -15.82
C PHE A 337 -14.13 3.23 -14.80
N LYS A 338 -13.90 2.77 -13.56
CA LYS A 338 -14.81 2.91 -12.42
C LYS A 338 -14.03 3.40 -11.19
N PRO A 339 -13.87 4.72 -11.02
CA PRO A 339 -13.28 5.29 -9.82
C PRO A 339 -13.92 4.74 -8.56
N VAL A 340 -13.12 4.50 -7.53
CA VAL A 340 -13.61 3.94 -6.27
C VAL A 340 -13.48 4.98 -5.17
N VAL A 341 -14.57 5.27 -4.47
CA VAL A 341 -14.57 6.15 -3.30
C VAL A 341 -14.75 5.30 -2.06
N ILE A 342 -13.94 5.53 -1.03
CA ILE A 342 -14.06 4.88 0.27
C ILE A 342 -14.23 5.95 1.34
N ASP A 343 -15.27 5.78 2.16
CA ASP A 343 -15.44 6.53 3.39
C ASP A 343 -14.69 5.84 4.54
N PHE A 344 -13.78 6.57 5.19
CA PHE A 344 -12.91 6.00 6.21
C PHE A 344 -13.64 5.72 7.53
N ALA A 345 -14.74 6.43 7.82
CA ALA A 345 -15.51 6.24 9.05
C ALA A 345 -16.42 5.02 8.93
N THR A 346 -17.10 4.86 7.80
CA THR A 346 -18.08 3.77 7.60
C THR A 346 -17.51 2.55 6.89
N ARG A 347 -16.36 2.70 6.21
CA ARG A 347 -15.79 1.69 5.29
C ARG A 347 -16.70 1.36 4.12
N GLU A 348 -17.69 2.20 3.84
CA GLU A 348 -18.53 2.10 2.65
C GLU A 348 -17.70 2.34 1.39
N VAL A 349 -17.88 1.47 0.39
CA VAL A 349 -17.18 1.54 -0.88
C VAL A 349 -18.18 1.82 -2.00
N LYS A 350 -17.93 2.87 -2.77
CA LYS A 350 -18.76 3.27 -3.91
C LYS A 350 -17.93 3.27 -5.19
N GLN A 351 -18.32 2.44 -6.15
CA GLN A 351 -17.82 2.53 -7.52
C GLN A 351 -18.62 3.62 -8.27
N VAL A 352 -17.92 4.53 -8.92
CA VAL A 352 -18.49 5.67 -9.63
C VAL A 352 -18.62 5.33 -11.10
N SER A 353 -19.80 5.57 -11.66
CA SER A 353 -20.04 5.51 -13.11
C SER A 353 -20.15 6.93 -13.63
N LEU A 354 -19.30 7.31 -14.58
CA LEU A 354 -19.22 8.68 -15.10
C LEU A 354 -19.85 8.86 -16.46
#